data_AF-A0A4R3HAT7-F1
#
_entry.id   AF-A0A4R3HAT7-F1
#
_cell.length_a   1.000
_cell.length_b   1.000
_cell.length_c   1.000
_cell.angle_alpha   90.00
_cell.angle_beta   90.00
_cell.angle_gamma   90.00
#
_symmetry.space_group_name_H-M   'P 1'
#
loop_
_entity.id
_entity.type
_entity.pdbx_description
1 polymer ?
#
loop_
_entity_poly.entity_id
_entity_poly.type
_entity_poly.pdbx_seq_one_letter_code
_entity_poly.pdbx_strand_id
1 'polypeptide(L)'
;MEIDPQILSACPDQPEAAIVFLRQAGLSKIESIKVLHDRFNLSLVEGKSLVHLSPAWADVRRVDDALHEELLASIVNSAND
;
A
#
# COMPACT_ATOMS: atom_id res chain seq x y z
N MET A 1 4.10 13.92 8.34
CA MET A 1 4.94 14.03 7.14
C MET A 1 4.03 14.50 6.03
N GLU A 2 4.33 15.66 5.46
CA GLU A 2 3.55 16.25 4.37
C GLU A 2 4.03 15.64 3.05
N ILE A 3 3.11 15.39 2.14
CA ILE A 3 3.42 14.88 0.80
C ILE A 3 3.82 16.07 -0.06
N ASP A 4 4.92 15.95 -0.79
CA ASP A 4 5.43 17.03 -1.65
C ASP A 4 4.34 17.50 -2.63
N PRO A 5 3.99 18.80 -2.63
CA PRO A 5 3.00 19.36 -3.55
C PRO A 5 3.29 19.09 -5.03
N GLN A 6 4.56 18.94 -5.42
CA GLN A 6 4.92 18.60 -6.79
C GLN A 6 4.52 17.17 -7.15
N ILE A 7 4.63 16.24 -6.20
CA ILE A 7 4.16 14.85 -6.37
C ILE A 7 2.64 14.85 -6.56
N LEU A 8 1.90 15.64 -5.76
CA LEU A 8 0.45 15.75 -5.89
C LEU A 8 0.04 16.33 -7.24
N SER A 9 0.76 17.36 -7.72
CA SER A 9 0.47 17.98 -9.02
C SER A 9 0.79 17.07 -10.21
N ALA A 10 1.83 16.24 -10.13
CA ALA A 10 2.25 15.34 -11.21
C ALA A 10 1.55 13.97 -11.17
N CYS A 11 0.79 13.69 -10.11
CA CYS A 11 0.09 12.41 -9.94
C CYS A 11 -0.94 12.20 -11.07
N PRO A 12 -0.91 11.04 -11.76
CA PRO A 12 -1.88 10.71 -12.81
C PRO A 12 -3.35 10.69 -12.36
N ASP A 13 -4.28 10.93 -13.29
CA ASP A 13 -5.73 10.94 -13.04
C ASP A 13 -6.41 9.56 -13.17
N GLN A 14 -5.63 8.49 -13.36
CA GLN A 14 -6.12 7.11 -13.28
C GLN A 14 -5.57 6.45 -12.01
N PRO A 15 -6.41 5.78 -11.19
CA PRO A 15 -5.99 5.16 -9.93
C PRO A 15 -4.80 4.20 -10.09
N GLU A 16 -4.80 3.34 -11.10
CA GLU A 16 -3.72 2.37 -11.34
C GLU A 16 -2.40 3.06 -11.69
N ALA A 17 -2.44 4.07 -12.56
CA ALA A 17 -1.27 4.85 -12.93
C ALA A 17 -0.75 5.67 -11.75
N ALA A 18 -1.66 6.22 -10.94
CA ALA A 18 -1.32 6.93 -9.70
C ALA A 18 -0.58 6.02 -8.71
N ILE A 19 -1.05 4.78 -8.50
CA ILE A 19 -0.38 3.84 -7.59
C ILE A 19 1.06 3.54 -8.02
N VAL A 20 1.28 3.32 -9.32
CA VAL A 20 2.63 3.08 -9.86
C VAL A 20 3.50 4.33 -9.68
N PHE A 21 2.98 5.50 -10.03
CA PHE A 21 3.69 6.78 -9.89
C PHE A 21 4.08 7.07 -8.44
N LEU A 22 3.15 6.97 -7.49
CA LEU A 22 3.39 7.27 -6.08
C LEU A 22 4.46 6.35 -5.49
N ARG A 23 4.45 5.07 -5.86
CA ARG A 23 5.50 4.13 -5.47
C ARG A 23 6.86 4.51 -6.06
N GLN A 24 6.91 4.86 -7.35
CA GLN A 24 8.16 5.30 -7.99
C GLN A 24 8.70 6.60 -7.40
N ALA A 25 7.80 7.47 -6.92
CA ALA A 25 8.13 8.68 -6.17
C ALA A 25 8.60 8.40 -4.72
N GLY A 26 8.65 7.13 -4.30
CA GLY A 26 9.18 6.71 -3.00
C GLY A 26 8.17 6.79 -1.85
N LEU A 27 6.89 7.02 -2.12
CA LEU A 27 5.88 7.06 -1.06
C LEU A 27 5.63 5.67 -0.49
N SER A 28 5.41 5.61 0.82
CA SER A 28 4.95 4.39 1.48
C SER A 28 3.52 4.01 1.07
N LYS A 29 3.10 2.78 1.43
CA LYS A 29 1.71 2.34 1.25
C LYS A 29 0.72 3.29 1.92
N ILE A 30 1.02 3.75 3.13
CA ILE A 30 0.14 4.64 3.90
C ILE A 30 0.02 6.01 3.24
N GLU A 31 1.13 6.60 2.80
CA GLU A 31 1.11 7.88 2.08
C GLU A 31 0.37 7.75 0.75
N SER A 32 0.59 6.65 0.02
CA SER A 32 -0.13 6.36 -1.22
C SER A 32 -1.65 6.26 -0.97
N ILE A 33 -2.08 5.58 0.09
CA ILE A 33 -3.51 5.48 0.47
C ILE A 33 -4.11 6.86 0.74
N LYS A 34 -3.39 7.75 1.44
CA LYS A 34 -3.85 9.11 1.71
C LYS A 34 -4.04 9.92 0.43
N VAL A 35 -3.07 9.87 -0.49
CA VAL A 35 -3.19 10.53 -1.80
C VAL A 35 -4.39 10.01 -2.57
N LEU A 36 -4.62 8.69 -2.56
CA LEU A 36 -5.74 8.09 -3.27
C LEU A 36 -7.09 8.48 -2.65
N HIS A 37 -7.19 8.53 -1.33
CA HIS A 37 -8.37 9.01 -0.61
C HIS A 37 -8.70 10.45 -1.02
N ASP A 38 -7.71 11.35 -0.94
CA ASP A 38 -7.92 12.77 -1.20
C ASP A 38 -8.20 13.06 -2.68
N ARG A 39 -7.51 12.39 -3.61
CA ARG A 39 -7.59 12.68 -5.05
C ARG A 39 -8.80 12.04 -5.74
N PHE A 40 -9.13 10.80 -5.38
CA PHE A 40 -10.16 10.02 -6.05
C PHE A 40 -11.46 9.92 -5.23
N ASN A 41 -11.53 10.62 -4.09
CA ASN A 41 -12.65 10.58 -3.15
C ASN A 41 -13.01 9.14 -2.73
N LEU A 42 -11.98 8.32 -2.53
CA LEU A 42 -12.09 6.94 -2.08
C LEU A 42 -12.09 6.90 -0.55
N SER A 43 -12.79 5.95 0.05
CA SER A 43 -12.58 5.62 1.45
C SER A 43 -11.16 5.09 1.69
N LEU A 44 -10.68 5.18 2.93
CA LEU A 44 -9.39 4.58 3.32
C LEU A 44 -9.35 3.07 3.05
N VAL A 45 -10.49 2.39 3.13
CA VAL A 45 -10.61 0.94 2.87
C VAL A 45 -10.43 0.64 1.38
N GLU A 46 -11.05 1.43 0.51
CA GLU A 46 -10.90 1.30 -0.94
C GLU A 46 -9.46 1.62 -1.35
N GLY A 47 -8.90 2.73 -0.85
CA GLY A 47 -7.50 3.09 -1.10
C GLY A 47 -6.52 2.00 -0.64
N LYS A 48 -6.73 1.43 0.56
CA LYS A 48 -5.93 0.30 1.05
C LYS A 48 -6.04 -0.90 0.13
N SER A 49 -7.25 -1.28 -0.28
CA SER A 49 -7.48 -2.42 -1.17
C SER A 49 -6.78 -2.25 -2.50
N LEU A 50 -6.87 -1.06 -3.12
CA LEU A 50 -6.18 -0.75 -4.37
C LEU A 50 -4.66 -0.86 -4.25
N VAL A 51 -4.06 -0.24 -3.22
CA VAL A 51 -2.61 -0.30 -3.00
C VAL A 51 -2.15 -1.72 -2.70
N HIS A 52 -2.87 -2.44 -1.83
CA HIS A 52 -2.49 -3.78 -1.41
C HIS A 52 -2.60 -4.81 -2.55
N LEU A 53 -3.65 -4.72 -3.38
CA LEU A 53 -3.87 -5.64 -4.49
C LEU A 53 -3.09 -5.25 -5.76
N SER A 54 -2.55 -4.03 -5.82
CA SER A 54 -1.79 -3.57 -6.98
C SER A 54 -0.57 -4.47 -7.27
N PRO A 55 -0.33 -4.84 -8.55
CA PRO A 55 0.91 -5.48 -8.97
C PRO A 55 2.15 -4.65 -8.62
N ALA A 56 2.02 -3.32 -8.60
CA ALA A 56 3.10 -2.42 -8.23
C ALA A 56 3.61 -2.67 -6.81
N TRP A 57 2.79 -3.24 -5.92
CA TRP A 57 3.14 -3.57 -4.54
C TRP A 57 3.28 -5.06 -4.25
N ALA A 58 3.36 -5.90 -5.29
CA ALA A 58 3.39 -7.36 -5.14
C ALA A 58 4.62 -7.89 -4.41
N ASP A 59 5.76 -7.21 -4.51
CA ASP A 59 7.00 -7.54 -3.80
C ASP A 59 6.86 -7.34 -2.29
N VAL A 60 6.36 -6.18 -1.86
CA VAL A 60 6.13 -5.89 -0.44
C VAL A 60 5.02 -6.77 0.09
N ARG A 61 3.94 -7.00 -0.68
CA ARG A 61 2.87 -7.93 -0.29
C ARG A 61 3.42 -9.33 -0.01
N ARG A 62 4.30 -9.86 -0.86
CA ARG A 62 4.91 -11.18 -0.65
C ARG A 62 5.71 -11.25 0.65
N VAL A 63 6.45 -10.20 0.98
CA VAL A 63 7.22 -10.13 2.24
C VAL A 63 6.28 -10.05 3.44
N ASP A 64 5.24 -9.20 3.37
CA ASP A 64 4.23 -9.06 4.42
C ASP A 64 3.52 -10.41 4.67
N ASP A 65 3.12 -11.10 3.60
CA ASP A 65 2.42 -12.39 3.67
C ASP A 65 3.32 -13.48 4.27
N ALA A 66 4.58 -13.58 3.83
CA ALA A 66 5.53 -14.56 4.38
C ALA A 66 5.80 -14.34 5.87
N LEU A 67 5.97 -13.08 6.29
CA LEU A 67 6.12 -12.73 7.70
C LEU A 67 4.86 -13.09 8.51
N HIS A 68 3.68 -12.87 7.93
CA HIS A 68 2.42 -13.20 8.57
C HIS A 68 2.26 -14.72 8.77
N GLU A 69 2.59 -15.51 7.74
CA GLU A 69 2.59 -16.97 7.81
C GLU A 69 3.58 -17.50 8.87
N GLU A 70 4.80 -16.95 8.92
CA GLU A 70 5.79 -17.31 9.93
C GLU A 70 5.30 -17.01 11.35
N LEU A 71 4.71 -15.83 11.56
CA LEU A 71 4.17 -15.43 12.86
C LEU A 71 3.03 -16.37 13.30
N LEU A 72 2.10 -16.68 12.39
CA LEU A 72 1.00 -17.61 12.66
C LEU A 72 1.51 -19.01 13.01
N ALA A 73 2.50 -19.51 12.27
CA ALA A 73 3.12 -20.80 12.55
C ALA A 73 3.77 -20.85 13.94
N SER A 74 4.48 -19.78 14.34
CA SER A 74 5.08 -19.67 15.68
C SER A 74 4.03 -19.70 16.78
N ILE A 75 2.90 -18.99 16.62
CA ILE A 75 1.83 -18.96 17.61
C ILE A 75 1.22 -20.36 17.78
N VAL A 76 0.94 -21.05 16.67
CA VAL A 76 0.35 -22.40 16.70
C VAL A 76 1.28 -23.41 17.36
N ASN A 77 2.57 -23.38 17.04
CA ASN A 77 3.55 -24.31 17.63
C ASN A 77 3.71 -24.08 19.14
N SER A 78 3.72 -22.82 19.60
CA SER A 78 3.82 -22.49 21.03
C SER A 78 2.57 -22.84 21.86
N ALA A 79 1.44 -23.16 21.22
CA ALA A 79 0.21 -23.56 21.90
C ALA A 79 0.07 -25.10 22.03
N ASN A 80 0.94 -25.86 21.37
CA ASN A 80 0.98 -27.33 21.41
C ASN A 80 2.12 -27.89 22.29
N ASP A 81 2.97 -27.02 22.84
CA ASP A 81 3.97 -27.31 23.87
C ASP A 81 3.44 -26.98 25.27
#